data_AF-A0A962W4U1-F1
#
_entry.id   AF-A0A962W4U1-F1
#
_cell.length_a   1.000
_cell.length_b   1.000
_cell.length_c   1.000
_cell.angle_alpha   90.00
_cell.angle_beta   90.00
_cell.angle_gamma   90.00
#
_symmetry.space_group_name_H-M   'P 1'
#
loop_
_entity.id
_entity.type
_entity.pdbx_description
1 polymer ?
#
loop_
_entity_poly.entity_id
_entity_poly.type
_entity_poly.pdbx_seq_one_letter_code
_entity_poly.pdbx_strand_id
1 'polypeptide(L)' 'IEKGIEKGIEKGEALLLQRLLVRRFGSLPSEVIAQLGTATTEQLERWGDRVLDAASLEEVFRS' A
#
# COMPACT_ATOMS: atom_id res chain seq x y z
N ILE A 1 -6.22 -23.97 -0.75
CA ILE A 1 -5.29 -23.48 0.31
C ILE A 1 -4.52 -22.26 -0.23
N GLU A 2 -3.96 -22.33 -1.44
CA GLU A 2 -3.27 -21.22 -2.12
C GLU A 2 -4.00 -19.88 -2.06
N LYS A 3 -5.26 -19.81 -2.49
CA LYS A 3 -6.06 -18.56 -2.43
C LYS A 3 -6.20 -17.94 -1.03
N GLY A 4 -6.10 -18.74 0.03
CA GLY A 4 -6.16 -18.24 1.40
C GLY A 4 -4.82 -17.64 1.85
N ILE A 5 -3.72 -18.22 1.38
CA ILE A 5 -2.35 -17.75 1.63
C ILE A 5 -2.10 -16.45 0.85
N GLU A 6 -2.44 -16.41 -0.43
CA GLU A 6 -2.32 -15.22 -1.29
C GLU A 6 -3.05 -14.02 -0.68
N LYS A 7 -4.32 -14.19 -0.31
CA LYS A 7 -5.10 -13.16 0.39
C LYS A 7 -4.51 -12.76 1.74
N GLY A 8 -3.81 -13.67 2.41
CA GLY A 8 -3.11 -13.38 3.66
C GLY A 8 -1.90 -12.48 3.42
N ILE A 9 -1.14 -12.75 2.36
CA ILE A 9 0.02 -11.97 1.93
C ILE A 9 -0.42 -10.56 1.51
N GLU A 10 -1.40 -10.44 0.60
CA GLU A 10 -1.94 -9.16 0.14
C GLU A 10 -2.36 -8.25 1.31
N LYS A 11 -3.10 -8.81 2.28
CA LYS A 11 -3.51 -8.07 3.49
C LYS A 11 -2.32 -7.64 4.34
N GLY A 12 -1.31 -8.50 4.47
CA GLY A 12 -0.10 -8.20 5.23
C GLY A 12 0.68 -7.04 4.59
N GLU A 13 0.85 -7.07 3.27
CA GLU A 13 1.52 -6.03 2.50
C GLU A 13 0.76 -4.70 2.57
N ALA A 14 -0.57 -4.71 2.38
CA ALA A 14 -1.40 -3.52 2.48
C ALA A 14 -1.28 -2.85 3.86
N LEU A 15 -1.33 -3.64 4.94
CA LEU A 15 -1.18 -3.13 6.31
C LEU A 15 0.23 -2.56 6.57
N LEU A 16 1.27 -3.22 6.06
CA LEU A 16 2.64 -2.72 6.18
C LEU A 16 2.80 -1.40 5.43
N LEU A 17 2.35 -1.33 4.19
CA LEU A 17 2.43 -0.14 3.37
C LEU A 17 1.62 1.02 3.98
N GLN A 18 0.42 0.75 4.52
CA GLN A 18 -0.37 1.75 5.26
C GLN A 18 0.44 2.36 6.41
N ARG A 19 1.15 1.54 7.20
CA ARG A 19 1.98 2.03 8.31
C ARG A 19 3.14 2.89 7.83
N LEU A 20 3.78 2.52 6.72
CA LEU A 20 4.86 3.32 6.11
C LEU A 20 4.36 4.67 5.62
N LEU A 21 3.22 4.67 4.92
CA LEU A 21 2.56 5.88 4.44
C LEU A 21 2.17 6.80 5.59
N VAL A 22 1.58 6.26 6.67
CA VAL A 22 1.27 7.04 7.87
C VAL A 22 2.51 7.65 8.50
N ARG A 23 3.61 6.89 8.53
CA ARG A 23 4.88 7.36 9.11
C ARG A 23 5.50 8.51 8.29
N ARG A 24 5.38 8.49 6.97
CA ARG A 24 5.98 9.51 6.09
C ARG A 24 5.08 10.72 5.87
N PHE A 25 3.79 10.50 5.73
CA PHE A 25 2.83 11.52 5.28
C PHE A 25 1.77 11.89 6.32
N GLY A 26 1.74 11.23 7.48
CA GLY A 26 0.76 11.47 8.53
C GLY A 26 -0.58 10.77 8.28
N SER A 27 -1.67 11.34 8.77
CA SER A 27 -3.00 10.74 8.60
C SER A 27 -3.35 10.59 7.11
N LEU A 28 -3.74 9.38 6.70
CA LEU A 28 -4.11 9.10 5.32
C LEU A 28 -5.59 9.42 5.06
N PRO A 29 -5.92 9.98 3.88
CA PRO A 29 -7.31 10.07 3.41
C PRO A 29 -7.98 8.69 3.38
N SER A 30 -9.30 8.65 3.59
CA SER A 30 -10.08 7.41 3.52
C SER A 30 -9.98 6.72 2.16
N GLU A 31 -9.86 7.50 1.08
CA GLU A 31 -9.68 7.01 -0.29
C GLU A 31 -8.39 6.20 -0.44
N VAL A 32 -7.30 6.65 0.16
CA VAL A 32 -6.01 5.93 0.15
C VAL A 32 -6.12 4.62 0.93
N ILE A 33 -6.80 4.63 2.07
CA ILE A 33 -7.03 3.42 2.86
C ILE A 33 -7.89 2.41 2.08
N ALA A 34 -8.93 2.87 1.39
CA ALA A 34 -9.76 2.04 0.53
C ALA A 34 -8.95 1.44 -0.63
N GLN A 35 -8.10 2.26 -1.27
CA GLN A 35 -7.26 1.84 -2.39
C GLN A 35 -6.26 0.75 -1.98
N LEU A 36 -5.63 0.87 -0.80
CA LEU A 36 -4.75 -0.18 -0.26
C LEU A 36 -5.51 -1.49 0.01
N GLY A 37 -6.76 -1.42 0.46
CA GLY A 37 -7.58 -2.59 0.78
C GLY A 37 -8.03 -3.39 -0.44
N THR A 38 -7.99 -2.81 -1.64
CA THR A 38 -8.38 -3.45 -2.90
C THR A 38 -7.22 -3.63 -3.87
N ALA A 39 -6.00 -3.28 -3.45
CA ALA A 39 -4.81 -3.35 -4.30
C ALA A 39 -4.37 -4.79 -4.52
N THR A 40 -3.84 -5.04 -5.72
CA THR A 40 -3.16 -6.32 -6.01
C THR A 40 -1.75 -6.32 -5.41
N THR A 41 -1.17 -7.50 -5.23
CA THR A 41 0.23 -7.66 -4.81
C THR A 41 1.18 -6.79 -5.64
N GLU A 42 1.03 -6.79 -6.97
CA GLU A 42 1.92 -6.02 -7.86
C GLU A 42 1.78 -4.50 -7.67
N GLN A 43 0.60 -4.02 -7.27
CA GLN A 43 0.39 -2.62 -6.93
C GLN A 43 1.04 -2.29 -5.59
N LEU A 44 0.87 -3.17 -4.59
CA LEU A 44 1.45 -3.01 -3.25
C LEU A 44 2.98 -3.02 -3.29
N GLU A 45 3.59 -3.92 -4.06
CA GLU A 45 5.04 -3.97 -4.28
C GLU A 45 5.55 -2.66 -4.90
N ARG A 46 4.92 -2.21 -5.99
CA ARG A 46 5.33 -0.98 -6.69
C ARG A 46 5.20 0.26 -5.80
N TRP A 47 4.13 0.35 -5.02
CA TRP A 47 3.97 1.43 -4.05
C TRP A 47 4.94 1.29 -2.87
N GLY A 48 5.27 0.06 -2.47
CA GLY A 48 6.28 -0.25 -1.46
C GLY A 48 7.67 0.21 -1.85
N ASP A 49 8.06 0.09 -3.11
CA ASP A 49 9.32 0.65 -3.60
C ASP A 49 9.29 2.19 -3.57
N ARG A 50 8.22 2.79 -4.09
CA ARG A 50 8.05 4.26 -4.19
C ARG A 50 7.85 4.93 -2.83
N VAL A 51 7.35 4.23 -1.82
CA VAL A 51 7.12 4.84 -0.51
C VAL A 51 8.43 5.21 0.16
N LEU A 52 9.59 4.74 -0.31
CA LEU A 52 10.87 5.05 0.30
C LEU A 52 11.41 6.42 -0.12
N ASP A 53 11.11 6.84 -1.36
CA ASP A 53 11.71 8.01 -2.02
C ASP A 53 10.69 9.09 -2.43
N ALA A 54 9.43 8.74 -2.68
CA ALA A 54 8.39 9.68 -3.11
C ALA A 54 8.22 10.88 -2.15
N ALA A 55 8.02 12.08 -2.69
CA ALA A 55 7.82 13.30 -1.93
C ALA A 55 6.36 13.53 -1.52
N SER A 56 5.40 12.82 -2.12
CA SER A 56 3.98 12.91 -1.80
C SER A 56 3.23 11.59 -2.00
N LEU A 57 1.98 11.54 -1.53
CA LEU A 57 1.09 10.40 -1.78
C LEU A 57 0.83 10.21 -3.29
N GLU A 58 0.62 11.30 -4.03
CA GLU A 58 0.40 11.26 -5.48
C GLU A 58 1.58 10.62 -6.22
N GLU A 59 2.82 10.85 -5.76
CA GLU A 59 4.01 10.22 -6.33
C GLU A 59 4.09 8.73 -6.04
N VAL A 60 3.66 8.28 -4.86
CA VAL A 60 3.56 6.85 -4.55
C VAL A 60 2.58 6.15 -5.49
N PHE A 61 1.39 6.74 -5.67
CA PHE A 61 0.28 6.10 -6.38
C PHE A 61 0.26 6.34 -7.90
N ARG A 62 1.21 7.11 -8.45
CA ARG A 62 1.33 7.33 -9.90
C ARG A 62 1.41 6.00 -10.65
N SER A 63 0.73 5.85 -11.79
CA SER A 63 0.82 4.61 -12.59
C SER A 63 2.25 4.39 -13.10
#